data_AF-A0A1T3P5R6-F1
#
_entry.id   AF-A0A1T3P5R6-F1
#
_cell.length_a   1.000
_cell.length_b   1.000
_cell.length_c   1.000
_cell.angle_alpha   90.00
_cell.angle_beta   90.00
_cell.angle_gamma   90.00
#
_symmetry.space_group_name_H-M   'P 1'
#
loop_
_entity.id
_entity.type
_entity.pdbx_description
1 polymer ?
#
loop_
_entity_poly.entity_id
_entity_poly.type
_entity_poly.pdbx_seq_one_letter_code
_entity_poly.pdbx_strand_id
1 'polypeptide(L)'
;MRRIWGGDGDSGLGSHDALLKDARLSVSARGLAVYLLLLPDGARPDPRVLGSRPGQSVASIAGCLDELAEAGYLTRSAAGRDAHGGLLEQVRLAANPGEHAAAAGRVFRWPVPGPAGAG
;
A
#
# COMPACT_ATOMS: atom_id res chain seq x y z
N MET A 1 12.03 18.52 38.28
CA MET A 1 12.71 17.76 37.21
C MET A 1 11.91 17.92 35.93
N ARG A 2 12.48 18.64 34.95
CA ARG A 2 11.81 19.02 33.68
C ARG A 2 12.03 17.89 32.67
N ARG A 3 10.97 17.31 32.11
CA ARG A 3 11.07 16.27 31.07
C ARG A 3 11.62 16.93 29.79
N ILE A 4 12.82 16.51 29.41
CA ILE A 4 13.51 16.86 28.16
C ILE A 4 13.36 15.64 27.26
N TRP A 5 12.24 15.56 26.54
CA TRP A 5 12.18 14.77 25.31
C TRP A 5 11.49 15.66 24.29
N GLY A 6 12.28 16.06 23.31
CA GLY A 6 11.87 16.91 22.22
C GLY A 6 10.86 16.18 21.35
N GLY A 7 9.88 16.98 20.92
CA GLY A 7 9.10 16.92 19.69
C GLY A 7 8.60 15.56 19.25
N ASP A 8 7.28 15.46 19.10
CA ASP A 8 6.61 14.62 18.11
C ASP A 8 7.33 14.73 16.76
N GLY A 9 8.37 13.91 16.60
CA GLY A 9 8.96 13.58 15.34
C GLY A 9 7.95 12.72 14.61
N ASP A 10 6.94 13.37 14.04
CA ASP A 10 6.16 12.85 12.92
C ASP A 10 7.11 12.75 11.70
N SER A 11 8.14 11.92 11.82
CA SER A 11 8.68 11.25 10.66
C SER A 11 7.50 10.46 10.13
N GLY A 12 6.85 10.90 9.03
CA GLY A 12 5.62 10.32 8.47
C GLY A 12 5.64 8.80 8.18
N LEU A 13 6.72 8.12 8.57
CA LEU A 13 6.78 6.73 9.02
C LEU A 13 6.17 6.60 10.43
N GLY A 14 4.87 6.90 10.60
CA GLY A 14 4.15 6.60 11.84
C GLY A 14 4.46 5.17 12.32
N SER A 15 4.55 4.95 13.63
CA SER A 15 4.94 3.66 14.21
C SER A 15 4.18 2.50 13.54
N HIS A 16 4.89 1.67 12.76
CA HIS A 16 4.36 0.48 12.08
C HIS A 16 3.83 -0.60 13.04
N ASP A 17 3.78 -0.30 14.34
CA ASP A 17 3.39 -1.20 15.41
C ASP A 17 1.98 -1.76 15.21
N ALA A 18 1.03 -0.92 14.79
CA ALA A 18 -0.34 -1.33 14.49
C ALA A 18 -0.36 -2.36 13.34
N LEU A 19 0.22 -2.01 12.19
CA LEU A 19 0.34 -2.89 11.03
C LEU A 19 1.03 -4.22 11.36
N LEU A 20 2.16 -4.19 12.08
CA LEU A 20 2.97 -5.37 12.37
C LEU A 20 2.30 -6.32 13.37
N LYS A 21 1.44 -5.81 14.26
CA LYS A 21 0.74 -6.60 15.29
C LYS A 21 -0.69 -6.98 14.92
N ASP A 22 -1.23 -6.49 13.81
CA ASP A 22 -2.62 -6.76 13.43
C ASP A 22 -2.85 -8.23 13.08
N ALA A 23 -3.55 -8.94 13.96
CA ALA A 23 -3.83 -10.36 13.84
C ALA A 23 -4.70 -10.73 12.63
N ARG A 24 -5.40 -9.76 12.01
CA ARG A 24 -6.19 -9.97 10.79
C ARG A 24 -5.32 -10.14 9.54
N LEU A 25 -4.07 -9.68 9.59
CA LEU A 25 -3.14 -9.74 8.47
C LEU A 25 -2.24 -10.96 8.55
N SER A 26 -2.04 -11.62 7.42
CA SER A 26 -0.98 -12.62 7.25
C SER A 26 0.41 -12.00 7.39
N VAL A 27 1.41 -12.83 7.70
CA VAL A 27 2.83 -12.39 7.74
C VAL A 27 3.25 -11.79 6.38
N SER A 28 2.78 -12.39 5.28
CA SER A 28 3.04 -11.91 3.92
C SER A 28 2.44 -10.53 3.66
N ALA A 29 1.19 -10.28 4.07
CA ALA A 29 0.54 -8.97 3.92
C ALA A 29 1.27 -7.88 4.71
N ARG A 30 1.68 -8.18 5.96
CA ARG A 30 2.49 -7.26 6.78
C ARG A 30 3.83 -6.96 6.12
N GLY A 31 4.54 -7.99 5.66
CA GLY A 31 5.82 -7.85 4.96
C GLY A 31 5.71 -7.03 3.67
N LEU A 32 4.67 -7.28 2.87
CA LEU A 32 4.39 -6.51 1.66
C LEU A 32 4.13 -5.03 1.98
N ALA A 33 3.31 -4.74 2.97
CA ALA A 33 3.02 -3.36 3.37
C ALA A 33 4.27 -2.62 3.85
N VAL A 34 5.11 -3.25 4.68
CA VAL A 34 6.40 -2.68 5.11
C VAL A 34 7.31 -2.42 3.92
N TYR A 35 7.44 -3.39 3.01
CA TYR A 35 8.24 -3.21 1.80
C TYR A 35 7.77 -1.99 0.99
N LEU A 36 6.47 -1.88 0.74
CA LEU A 36 5.90 -0.76 -0.01
C LEU A 36 6.11 0.58 0.69
N LEU A 37 5.93 0.65 2.02
CA LEU A 37 6.13 1.87 2.80
C LEU A 37 7.60 2.34 2.79
N LEU A 38 8.56 1.42 2.73
CA LEU A 38 10.00 1.73 2.73
C LEU A 38 10.59 2.12 1.37
N LEU A 39 9.85 1.99 0.27
CA LEU A 39 10.36 2.39 -1.04
C LEU A 39 10.77 3.88 -1.08
N PRO A 40 11.71 4.31 -1.92
CA PRO A 40 12.00 5.74 -2.07
C PRO A 40 10.83 6.48 -2.73
N ASP A 41 10.66 7.77 -2.44
CA ASP A 41 9.65 8.59 -3.11
C ASP A 41 9.81 8.54 -4.64
N GLY A 42 8.67 8.55 -5.34
CA GLY A 42 8.67 8.39 -6.79
C GLY A 42 8.74 6.94 -7.27
N ALA A 43 8.99 5.95 -6.40
CA ALA A 43 8.87 4.54 -6.76
C ALA A 43 7.48 4.23 -7.36
N ARG A 44 7.49 3.33 -8.35
CA ARG A 44 6.29 2.86 -9.06
C ARG A 44 6.26 1.32 -9.02
N PRO A 45 6.07 0.72 -7.82
CA PRO A 45 5.94 -0.73 -7.74
C PRO A 45 4.70 -1.15 -8.52
N ASP A 46 4.83 -2.09 -9.44
CA ASP A 46 3.69 -2.73 -10.10
C ASP A 46 3.41 -4.07 -9.39
N PRO A 47 2.22 -4.25 -8.78
CA PRO A 47 1.84 -5.49 -8.10
C PRO A 47 2.01 -6.75 -8.96
N ARG A 48 1.82 -6.65 -10.28
CA ARG A 48 2.00 -7.79 -11.21
C ARG A 48 3.47 -8.16 -11.35
N VAL A 49 4.33 -7.14 -11.48
CA VAL A 49 5.79 -7.33 -11.53
C VAL A 49 6.32 -7.87 -10.19
N LEU A 50 5.73 -7.46 -9.07
CA LEU A 50 6.04 -8.05 -7.77
C LEU A 50 5.66 -9.54 -7.74
N GLY A 51 4.48 -9.87 -8.27
CA GLY A 51 3.95 -11.23 -8.35
C GLY A 51 4.61 -12.14 -9.40
N SER A 52 5.43 -11.59 -10.31
CA SER A 52 6.20 -12.37 -11.29
C SER A 52 7.61 -12.73 -10.80
N ARG A 53 7.99 -12.34 -9.59
CA ARG A 53 9.30 -12.67 -9.00
C ARG A 53 9.34 -14.13 -8.54
N PRO A 54 10.50 -14.81 -8.59
CA PRO A 54 10.63 -16.18 -8.09
C PRO A 54 10.13 -16.31 -6.64
N GLY A 55 9.31 -17.33 -6.38
CA GLY A 55 8.74 -17.58 -5.06
C GLY A 55 7.52 -16.72 -4.69
N GLN A 56 7.06 -15.82 -5.59
CA GLN A 56 5.80 -15.10 -5.45
C GLN A 56 4.86 -15.44 -6.60
N SER A 57 3.57 -15.17 -6.41
CA SER A 57 2.58 -15.24 -7.48
C SER A 57 1.76 -13.95 -7.52
N VAL A 58 1.26 -13.60 -8.71
CA VAL A 58 0.35 -12.45 -8.89
C VAL A 58 -0.88 -12.59 -7.98
N ALA A 59 -1.43 -13.80 -7.86
CA ALA A 59 -2.55 -14.10 -6.99
C ALA A 59 -2.22 -13.89 -5.50
N SER A 60 -1.02 -14.29 -5.07
CA SER A 60 -0.57 -14.09 -3.69
C SER A 60 -0.38 -12.62 -3.34
N ILE A 61 0.18 -11.82 -4.26
CA ILE A 61 0.29 -10.37 -4.08
C ILE A 61 -1.09 -9.73 -4.04
N ALA A 62 -2.00 -10.10 -4.95
CA ALA A 62 -3.37 -9.60 -4.94
C ALA A 62 -4.09 -9.91 -3.62
N GLY A 63 -4.01 -11.16 -3.14
CA GLY A 63 -4.59 -11.54 -1.84
C GLY A 63 -4.02 -10.76 -0.66
N CYS A 64 -2.70 -10.50 -0.64
CA CYS A 64 -2.11 -9.64 0.38
C CYS A 64 -2.64 -8.19 0.33
N LEU A 65 -2.84 -7.64 -0.87
CA LEU A 65 -3.39 -6.29 -1.04
C LEU A 65 -4.86 -6.23 -0.63
N ASP A 66 -5.61 -7.29 -0.86
CA ASP A 66 -7.01 -7.39 -0.43
C ASP A 66 -7.11 -7.52 1.10
N GLU A 67 -6.26 -8.33 1.75
CA GLU A 67 -6.15 -8.37 3.21
C GLU A 67 -5.88 -6.98 3.81
N LEU A 68 -4.96 -6.22 3.20
CA LEU A 68 -4.65 -4.86 3.64
C LEU A 68 -5.84 -3.90 3.44
N ALA A 69 -6.63 -4.07 2.39
CA ALA A 69 -7.82 -3.26 2.14
C ALA A 69 -8.92 -3.57 3.15
N GLU A 70 -9.24 -4.84 3.36
CA GLU A 70 -10.23 -5.31 4.33
C GLU A 70 -9.87 -4.90 5.77
N ALA A 71 -8.57 -4.94 6.10
CA ALA A 71 -8.09 -4.49 7.40
C ALA A 71 -8.04 -2.96 7.55
N GLY A 72 -8.23 -2.20 6.45
CA GLY A 72 -8.29 -0.74 6.42
C GLY A 72 -6.94 -0.04 6.29
N TYR A 73 -5.85 -0.75 5.99
CA TYR A 73 -4.53 -0.15 5.76
C TYR A 73 -4.34 0.36 4.33
N LEU A 74 -5.13 -0.18 3.40
CA LEU A 74 -5.08 0.16 1.99
C LEU A 74 -6.44 0.70 1.53
N THR A 75 -6.43 1.81 0.80
CA THR A 75 -7.62 2.35 0.14
C THR A 75 -7.35 2.51 -1.34
N ARG A 76 -8.36 2.22 -2.17
CA ARG A 76 -8.29 2.35 -3.63
C ARG A 76 -9.23 3.48 -4.06
N SER A 77 -8.73 4.36 -4.92
CA SER A 77 -9.54 5.37 -5.58
C SER A 77 -10.13 4.80 -6.87
N ALA A 78 -11.20 5.41 -7.38
CA ALA A 78 -11.70 5.10 -8.71
C ALA A 78 -10.59 5.26 -9.76
N ALA A 79 -10.56 4.35 -10.73
CA ALA A 79 -9.58 4.40 -11.82
C ALA A 79 -9.77 5.67 -12.66
N GLY A 80 -8.68 6.42 -12.85
CA GLY A 80 -8.61 7.57 -13.75
C GLY A 80 -7.88 7.22 -15.04
N ARG A 81 -8.14 7.96 -16.11
CA ARG A 81 -7.32 7.89 -17.33
C ARG A 81 -6.10 8.79 -17.16
N ASP A 82 -4.93 8.29 -17.56
CA ASP A 82 -3.74 9.10 -17.73
C ASP A 82 -3.78 9.90 -19.05
N ALA A 83 -2.75 10.73 -19.29
CA ALA A 83 -2.63 11.55 -20.49
C ALA A 83 -2.50 10.74 -21.79
N HIS A 84 -2.19 9.44 -21.69
CA HIS A 84 -2.04 8.51 -22.81
C HIS A 84 -3.24 7.57 -22.96
N GLY A 85 -4.30 7.76 -22.16
CA GLY A 85 -5.51 6.95 -22.18
C GLY A 85 -5.43 5.63 -21.40
N GLY A 86 -4.32 5.36 -20.71
CA GLY A 86 -4.16 4.22 -19.81
C GLY A 86 -4.98 4.40 -18.52
N LEU A 87 -5.53 3.31 -17.98
CA LEU A 87 -6.25 3.35 -16.70
C LEU A 87 -5.27 3.16 -15.53
N LEU A 88 -5.26 4.14 -14.63
CA LEU A 88 -4.49 4.11 -13.40
C LEU A 88 -5.43 4.19 -12.20
N GLU A 89 -5.24 3.29 -11.23
CA GLU A 89 -5.85 3.42 -9.90
C GLU A 89 -4.86 4.11 -8.98
N GLN A 90 -5.37 4.99 -8.13
CA GLN A 90 -4.59 5.55 -7.04
C GLN A 90 -4.84 4.70 -5.80
N VAL A 91 -3.77 4.14 -5.25
CA VAL A 91 -3.80 3.36 -4.02
C VAL A 91 -3.10 4.12 -2.93
N ARG A 92 -3.70 4.17 -1.75
CA ARG A 92 -3.12 4.80 -0.57
C ARG A 92 -2.93 3.76 0.52
N LEU A 93 -1.71 3.65 1.03
CA LEU A 93 -1.28 2.68 2.04
C LEU A 93 -0.73 3.41 3.26
N ALA A 94 -1.18 3.08 4.47
CA ALA A 94 -0.61 3.62 5.70
C ALA A 94 -0.18 2.53 6.69
N ALA A 95 0.63 2.94 7.66
CA ALA A 95 1.02 2.14 8.81
C ALA A 95 -0.11 1.97 9.86
N ASN A 96 -1.16 2.79 9.76
CA ASN A 96 -2.33 2.77 10.65
C ASN A 96 -3.61 2.60 9.79
N PRO A 97 -4.61 1.85 10.27
CA PRO A 97 -5.81 1.58 9.49
C PRO A 97 -6.83 2.75 9.53
N GLY A 98 -7.85 2.67 8.67
CA GLY A 98 -9.02 3.55 8.68
C GLY A 98 -8.75 4.94 8.10
N GLU A 99 -9.25 5.99 8.74
CA GLU A 99 -9.10 7.39 8.25
C GLU A 99 -7.63 7.80 8.09
N HIS A 100 -6.73 7.21 8.86
CA HIS A 100 -5.30 7.48 8.74
C HIS A 100 -4.74 6.98 7.40
N ALA A 101 -5.23 5.82 6.93
CA ALA A 101 -4.92 5.30 5.61
C ALA A 101 -5.41 6.23 4.51
N ALA A 102 -6.56 6.87 4.68
CA ALA A 102 -7.10 7.84 3.74
C ALA A 102 -6.38 9.21 3.77
N ALA A 103 -5.98 9.70 4.95
CA ALA A 103 -5.44 11.04 5.14
C ALA A 103 -3.91 11.11 4.92
N ALA A 104 -3.15 10.20 5.53
CA ALA A 104 -1.69 10.30 5.64
C ALA A 104 -0.93 9.18 4.92
N GLY A 105 -1.64 8.19 4.38
CA GLY A 105 -0.98 7.07 3.71
C GLY A 105 -0.18 7.48 2.47
N ARG A 106 0.87 6.71 2.19
CA ARG A 106 1.67 6.80 0.98
C ARG A 106 0.84 6.45 -0.25
N VAL A 107 1.00 7.25 -1.30
CA VAL A 107 0.23 7.12 -2.53
C VAL A 107 1.04 6.41 -3.62
N PHE A 108 0.44 5.37 -4.20
CA PHE A 108 0.90 4.69 -5.41
C PHE A 108 -0.09 4.91 -6.55
N ARG A 109 0.42 4.83 -7.78
CA ARG A 109 -0.39 4.80 -8.99
C ARG A 109 -0.11 3.50 -9.69
N TRP A 110 -1.13 2.65 -9.80
CA TRP A 110 -1.00 1.31 -10.36
C TRP A 110 -1.80 1.19 -11.64
N PRO A 111 -1.27 0.47 -12.65
CA PRO A 111 -1.99 0.21 -13.87
C PRO A 111 -3.16 -0.75 -13.59
N VAL A 112 -4.37 -0.27 -13.84
CA VAL A 112 -5.55 -1.10 -13.84
C VAL A 112 -5.52 -1.90 -15.14
N PRO A 113 -5.75 -3.22 -15.12
CA PRO A 113 -5.94 -3.93 -16.37
C PRO A 113 -7.15 -3.29 -17.04
N GLY A 114 -6.94 -2.72 -18.23
CA GLY A 114 -8.07 -2.37 -19.08
C GLY A 114 -8.94 -3.61 -19.25
N PRO A 115 -10.26 -3.46 -19.53
CA PRO A 115 -11.05 -4.61 -19.90
C PRO A 115 -10.28 -5.30 -21.04
N ALA A 116 -9.83 -6.53 -20.78
CA ALA A 116 -9.26 -7.35 -21.83
C ALA A 116 -10.29 -7.30 -22.96
N GLY A 117 -9.89 -6.78 -24.13
CA GLY A 117 -10.78 -6.71 -25.26
C GLY A 117 -11.42 -8.07 -25.42
N ALA A 118 -12.75 -8.11 -25.29
CA ALA A 118 -13.52 -9.21 -25.82
C ALA A 118 -13.25 -9.20 -27.32
N GLY A 119 -12.37 -10.09 -27.76
CA GLY A 119 -11.98 -10.34 -29.14
C GLY A 119 -11.91 -11.84 -29.35
#